data_AF-R5P7H4-F1
#
_entry.id   AF-R5P7H4-F1
#
_cell.length_a   1.000
_cell.length_b   1.000
_cell.length_c   1.000
_cell.angle_alpha   90.00
_cell.angle_beta   90.00
_cell.angle_gamma   90.00
#
_symmetry.space_group_name_H-M   'P 1'
#
loop_
_entity.id
_entity.type
_entity.pdbx_description
1 polymer ?
#
loop_
_entity_poly.entity_id
_entity_poly.type
_entity_poly.pdbx_seq_one_letter_code
_entity_poly.pdbx_strand_id
1 'polypeptide(L)'
;MENNNSTPQQIQTLEEIVLRKELVLNELHNDDKKIQELWSSLFHVPDLSASTPTKRFTKFINIGAGALDGAILAWKLYRKFKKKR
;
A
#
# COMPACT_ATOMS: atom_id res chain seq x y z
N MET A 1 -10.33 -19.98 -9.42
CA MET A 1 -9.83 -18.63 -9.77
C MET A 1 -10.71 -18.15 -10.91
N GLU A 2 -11.67 -17.29 -10.61
CA GLU A 2 -12.70 -16.84 -11.55
C GLU A 2 -12.22 -15.53 -12.19
N ASN A 3 -12.14 -15.52 -13.51
CA ASN A 3 -11.61 -14.41 -14.30
C ASN A 3 -12.72 -13.38 -14.56
N ASN A 4 -12.71 -12.25 -13.85
CA ASN A 4 -13.66 -11.16 -14.02
C ASN A 4 -13.32 -10.30 -15.25
N ASN A 5 -13.54 -10.85 -16.45
CA ASN A 5 -13.58 -10.06 -17.68
C ASN A 5 -14.98 -9.45 -17.84
N SER A 6 -15.26 -8.38 -17.10
CA SER A 6 -16.49 -7.62 -17.26
C SER A 6 -16.44 -6.83 -18.56
N THR A 7 -17.14 -7.30 -19.59
CA THR A 7 -17.45 -6.51 -20.78
C THR A 7 -18.13 -5.20 -20.36
N PRO A 8 -17.78 -4.04 -20.94
CA PRO A 8 -18.36 -2.77 -20.54
C PRO A 8 -19.86 -2.76 -20.86
N GLN A 9 -20.69 -2.94 -19.82
CA GLN A 9 -22.13 -2.75 -19.94
C GLN A 9 -22.38 -1.29 -20.29
N GLN A 10 -23.03 -1.06 -21.43
CA GLN A 10 -23.36 0.28 -21.90
C GLN A 10 -24.34 0.93 -20.92
N ILE A 11 -23.84 1.87 -20.11
CA ILE A 11 -24.64 2.63 -19.15
C ILE A 11 -25.45 3.67 -19.94
N GLN A 12 -26.78 3.63 -19.82
CA GLN A 12 -27.67 4.44 -20.66
C GLN A 12 -28.22 5.67 -19.96
N THR A 13 -28.19 5.72 -18.63
CA THR A 13 -28.79 6.83 -17.84
C THR A 13 -27.87 7.33 -16.74
N LEU A 14 -28.04 8.60 -16.34
CA LEU A 14 -27.24 9.22 -15.27
C LEU A 14 -27.51 8.60 -13.89
N GLU A 15 -28.76 8.23 -13.62
CA GLU A 15 -29.16 7.56 -12.38
C GLU A 15 -28.45 6.22 -12.20
N GLU A 16 -28.30 5.46 -13.28
CA GLU A 16 -27.55 4.20 -13.28
C GLU A 16 -26.06 4.42 -12.94
N ILE A 17 -25.46 5.52 -13.42
CA ILE A 17 -24.08 5.89 -13.08
C ILE A 17 -23.96 6.19 -11.58
N VAL A 18 -24.91 6.93 -11.01
CA VAL A 18 -24.89 7.28 -9.59
C VAL A 18 -25.04 6.04 -8.73
N LEU A 19 -25.99 5.16 -9.06
CA LEU A 19 -26.21 3.91 -8.34
C LEU A 19 -24.96 3.01 -8.39
N ARG A 20 -24.36 2.82 -9.58
CA ARG A 20 -23.12 2.05 -9.73
C ARG A 20 -21.98 2.66 -8.94
N LYS A 21 -21.87 3.99 -8.93
CA LYS A 21 -20.85 4.71 -8.15
C LYS A 21 -21.03 4.44 -6.66
N GLU A 22 -22.25 4.51 -6.14
CA GLU A 22 -22.53 4.22 -4.73
C GLU A 22 -22.21 2.77 -4.36
N LEU A 23 -22.55 1.82 -5.25
CA LEU A 23 -22.23 0.40 -5.07
C LEU A 23 -20.70 0.19 -4.99
N VAL A 24 -19.95 0.72 -5.95
CA VAL A 24 -18.48 0.62 -5.98
C VAL A 24 -17.86 1.29 -4.76
N LEU A 25 -18.41 2.43 -4.32
CA LEU A 25 -17.94 3.09 -3.10
C LEU A 25 -18.18 2.20 -1.88
N ASN A 26 -19.33 1.55 -1.77
CA ASN A 26 -19.60 0.64 -0.64
C ASN A 26 -18.67 -0.57 -0.64
N GLU A 27 -18.41 -1.16 -1.81
CA GLU A 27 -17.42 -2.23 -1.97
C GLU A 27 -16.02 -1.76 -1.54
N LEU A 28 -15.59 -0.57 -1.97
CA LEU A 28 -14.30 0.01 -1.58
C LEU A 28 -14.18 0.19 -0.06
N HIS A 29 -15.22 0.69 0.61
CA HIS A 29 -15.21 0.85 2.06
C HIS A 29 -15.11 -0.50 2.79
N ASN A 30 -15.71 -1.56 2.24
CA ASN A 30 -15.62 -2.89 2.82
C ASN A 30 -14.22 -3.50 2.61
N ASP A 31 -13.65 -3.32 1.42
CA ASP A 31 -12.29 -3.74 1.12
C ASP A 31 -11.26 -2.99 1.97
N ASP A 32 -11.43 -1.69 2.18
CA ASP A 32 -10.58 -0.87 3.06
C ASP A 32 -10.57 -1.40 4.49
N LYS A 33 -11.75 -1.75 5.05
CA LYS A 33 -11.84 -2.37 6.38
C LYS A 33 -11.10 -3.70 6.43
N LYS A 34 -11.28 -4.55 5.42
CA LYS A 34 -10.60 -5.84 5.33
C LYS A 34 -9.09 -5.67 5.21
N ILE A 35 -8.63 -4.68 4.43
CA ILE A 35 -7.21 -4.33 4.33
C ILE A 35 -6.69 -3.87 5.70
N GLN A 36 -7.44 -3.04 6.44
CA GLN A 36 -7.05 -2.62 7.79
C GLN A 36 -7.01 -3.78 8.79
N GLU A 37 -7.98 -4.67 8.76
CA GLU A 37 -7.99 -5.89 9.59
C GLU A 37 -6.78 -6.78 9.25
N LEU A 38 -6.54 -7.05 7.98
CA LEU A 38 -5.38 -7.84 7.55
C LEU A 38 -4.07 -7.15 7.90
N TRP A 39 -3.96 -5.85 7.64
CA TRP A 39 -2.79 -5.05 7.98
C TRP A 39 -2.51 -5.07 9.48
N SER A 40 -3.54 -4.89 10.30
CA SER A 40 -3.43 -4.97 11.77
C SER A 40 -3.10 -6.37 12.26
N SER A 41 -3.54 -7.43 11.57
CA SER A 41 -3.19 -8.81 11.92
C SER A 41 -1.74 -9.17 11.58
N LEU A 42 -1.24 -8.70 10.43
CA LEU A 42 0.12 -8.95 9.96
C LEU A 42 1.15 -8.08 10.69
N PHE A 43 0.77 -6.87 11.06
CA PHE A 43 1.62 -5.90 11.74
C PHE A 43 1.13 -5.60 13.16
N HIS A 44 0.42 -6.53 13.82
CA HIS A 44 -0.01 -6.37 15.20
C HIS A 44 1.21 -6.04 16.06
N VAL A 45 1.24 -4.82 16.60
CA VAL A 45 2.27 -4.40 17.55
C VAL A 45 1.85 -5.03 18.87
N PRO A 46 2.53 -6.06 19.40
CA PRO A 46 2.26 -6.48 20.76
C PRO A 46 2.49 -5.26 21.64
N ASP A 47 1.53 -4.92 22.50
CA ASP A 47 1.64 -3.84 23.47
C ASP A 47 2.88 -4.09 24.34
N LEU A 48 4.00 -3.50 23.91
CA LEU A 48 5.23 -3.50 24.67
C LEU A 48 5.13 -2.40 25.70
N SER A 49 4.36 -2.68 26.75
CA SER A 49 4.49 -2.06 28.07
C SER A 49 5.83 -2.39 28.74
N ALA A 50 6.91 -2.58 27.97
CA ALA A 50 8.23 -2.92 28.45
C ALA A 50 9.30 -2.17 27.64
N SER A 51 9.69 -1.03 28.20
CA SER A 51 10.91 -0.26 27.98
C SER A 51 12.11 -1.10 27.46
N THR A 52 12.48 -0.97 26.18
CA THR A 52 13.84 -1.33 25.73
C THR A 52 14.25 -0.60 24.43
N PRO A 53 15.39 0.11 24.38
CA PRO A 53 15.81 0.94 23.23
C PRO A 53 16.16 0.16 21.95
N THR A 54 16.50 -1.13 22.06
CA THR A 54 16.93 -1.97 20.92
C THR A 54 15.78 -2.29 19.95
N LYS A 55 14.52 -2.19 20.38
CA LYS A 55 13.35 -2.54 19.57
C LYS A 55 12.83 -1.40 18.67
N ARG A 56 13.50 -0.24 18.64
CA ARG A 56 13.14 0.88 17.74
C ARG A 56 13.53 0.63 16.27
N PHE A 57 14.48 -0.26 16.01
CA PHE A 57 15.01 -0.54 14.67
C PHE A 57 14.20 -1.56 13.87
N THR A 58 13.26 -2.28 14.50
CA THR A 58 12.33 -3.18 13.79
C THR A 58 11.42 -2.43 12.80
N LYS A 59 11.26 -1.10 12.96
CA LYS A 59 10.54 -0.23 12.00
C LYS A 59 11.20 -0.17 10.61
N PHE A 60 12.48 -0.49 10.48
CA PHE A 60 13.21 -0.39 9.20
C PHE A 60 13.28 -1.70 8.40
N ILE A 61 12.92 -2.84 9.01
CA ILE A 61 13.05 -4.17 8.38
C ILE A 61 11.93 -4.41 7.34
N ASN A 62 10.81 -3.69 7.44
CA ASN A 62 9.70 -3.75 6.47
C ASN A 62 9.95 -2.97 5.17
N ILE A 63 11.11 -2.34 5.03
CA ILE A 63 11.51 -1.63 3.81
C ILE A 63 12.00 -2.68 2.80
N GLY A 64 11.06 -3.29 2.09
CA GLY A 64 11.29 -4.34 1.10
C GLY A 64 12.11 -3.86 -0.12
N ALA A 65 12.40 -4.80 -1.01
CA ALA A 65 13.33 -4.70 -2.15
C ALA A 65 13.26 -3.41 -3.01
N GLY A 66 12.13 -2.70 -3.03
CA GLY A 66 11.97 -1.44 -3.77
C GLY A 66 12.75 -0.26 -3.21
N ALA A 67 12.89 -0.11 -1.89
CA ALA A 67 13.69 1.00 -1.35
C ALA A 67 15.20 0.70 -1.36
N LEU A 68 15.59 -0.58 -1.42
CA LEU A 68 16.98 -0.96 -1.66
C LEU A 68 17.43 -0.51 -3.05
N ASP A 69 16.62 -0.73 -4.09
CA ASP A 69 16.91 -0.23 -5.44
C ASP A 69 16.92 1.31 -5.49
N GLY A 70 15.97 1.96 -4.80
CA GLY A 70 15.94 3.42 -4.63
C GLY A 70 17.19 3.99 -3.95
N ALA A 71 17.69 3.30 -2.91
CA ALA A 71 18.91 3.68 -2.21
C ALA A 71 20.16 3.48 -3.08
N ILE A 72 20.22 2.38 -3.86
CA ILE A 72 21.30 2.12 -4.81
C ILE A 72 21.30 3.17 -5.93
N LEU A 73 20.14 3.57 -6.44
CA LEU A 73 19.99 4.65 -7.41
C LEU A 73 20.44 6.00 -6.85
N ALA A 74 20.01 6.35 -5.64
CA ALA A 74 20.46 7.56 -4.95
C ALA A 74 21.98 7.58 -4.76
N TRP A 75 22.58 6.45 -4.39
CA TRP A 75 24.04 6.29 -4.26
C TRP A 75 24.75 6.45 -5.62
N LYS A 76 24.21 5.86 -6.68
CA LYS A 76 24.76 5.96 -8.05
C LYS A 76 24.69 7.40 -8.55
N LEU A 77 23.60 8.11 -8.28
CA LEU A 77 23.43 9.52 -8.63
C LEU A 77 24.40 10.40 -7.84
N TYR A 78 24.49 10.20 -6.51
CA TYR A 78 25.44 10.89 -5.64
C TYR A 78 26.89 10.74 -6.13
N ARG A 79 27.30 9.51 -6.49
CA ARG A 79 28.64 9.25 -7.03
C ARG A 79 28.89 9.99 -8.35
N LYS A 80 27.90 10.04 -9.24
CA LYS A 80 28.03 10.65 -10.56
C LYS A 80 28.20 12.17 -10.50
N PHE A 81 27.52 12.83 -9.57
CA PHE A 81 27.60 14.29 -9.40
C PHE A 81 28.74 14.73 -8.47
N LYS A 82 29.21 13.89 -7.54
CA LYS A 82 30.34 14.23 -6.66
C LYS A 82 31.70 14.30 -7.38
N LYS A 83 31.84 13.69 -8.56
CA LYS A 83 33.10 13.71 -9.36
C LYS A 83 33.19 14.90 -10.34
N LYS A 84 32.33 15.92 -10.22
CA LYS A 84 32.56 17.24 -10.85
C LYS A 84 33.05 18.21 -9.77
N ARG A 85 34.33 18.07 -9.43
CA ARG A 85 35.20 19.19 -9.06
C ARG A 85 36.30 19.23 -10.11
#